data_AF-A0A355C9V9-F1
#
_entry.id   AF-A0A355C9V9-F1
#
_cell.length_a   1.000
_cell.length_b   1.000
_cell.length_c   1.000
_cell.angle_alpha   90.00
_cell.angle_beta   90.00
_cell.angle_gamma   90.00
#
_symmetry.space_group_name_H-M   'P 1'
#
loop_
_entity.id
_entity.type
_entity.pdbx_description
1 polymer ?
#
loop_
_entity_poly.entity_id
_entity_poly.type
_entity_poly.pdbx_seq_one_letter_code
_entity_poly.pdbx_strand_id
1 'polypeptide(L)'
;EIVPGVERIASQAEKNTDVRYNDKSVKSTIIGITPDFQAMMNYKVRNGYFINDKHYNERLKVCVLGAGVAAGFFKGEDPIGKLVKIDDQWLEVIGVLESKSLFTETVGELAARDLNTDVFVPLSLFLNRFTRENALSSEIQQITVQLKNSDKLVEASKIINEILRRHHFNNDDYSIVIPYELLKQEEKERQIYNFLLGAIAAISLLVGGIGIMNIMLATVMERTREIGIRRSVGARKIDIMSQFVTESVAISIT
;
A
#
# COMPACT_ATOMS: atom_id res chain seq x y z
N GLU A 1 -19.36 -14.41 -2.28
CA GLU A 1 -19.70 -13.39 -3.31
C GLU A 1 -18.43 -12.66 -3.72
N ILE A 2 -18.36 -12.09 -4.93
CA ILE A 2 -17.15 -11.42 -5.42
C ILE A 2 -17.33 -9.91 -5.27
N VAL A 3 -16.39 -9.25 -4.59
CA VAL A 3 -16.35 -7.78 -4.50
C VAL A 3 -15.40 -7.27 -5.58
N PRO A 4 -15.86 -6.41 -6.51
CA PRO A 4 -15.01 -5.87 -7.57
C PRO A 4 -13.79 -5.12 -7.02
N GLY A 5 -12.62 -5.38 -7.59
CA GLY A 5 -11.38 -4.67 -7.24
C GLY A 5 -10.63 -5.25 -6.04
N VAL A 6 -11.16 -6.27 -5.37
CA VAL A 6 -10.41 -7.05 -4.37
C VAL A 6 -9.34 -7.88 -5.07
N GLU A 7 -8.10 -7.72 -4.63
CA GLU A 7 -6.94 -8.44 -5.15
C GLU A 7 -6.56 -9.62 -4.25
N ARG A 8 -6.53 -9.40 -2.93
CA ARG A 8 -6.17 -10.41 -1.93
C ARG A 8 -7.05 -10.30 -0.69
N ILE A 9 -7.20 -11.42 -0.01
CA ILE A 9 -7.91 -11.51 1.27
C ILE A 9 -7.04 -12.33 2.21
N ALA A 10 -6.70 -11.77 3.36
CA ALA A 10 -5.98 -12.49 4.39
C ALA A 10 -6.82 -12.56 5.67
N SER A 11 -7.03 -13.77 6.17
CA SER A 11 -7.74 -14.00 7.43
C SER A 11 -6.73 -14.35 8.51
N GLN A 12 -6.97 -13.86 9.71
CA GLN A 12 -6.16 -14.19 10.88
C GLN A 12 -7.00 -14.46 12.13
N ALA A 13 -6.42 -15.27 12.99
CA ALA A 13 -6.88 -15.50 14.35
C ALA A 13 -5.65 -15.57 15.26
N GLU A 14 -5.80 -15.17 16.51
CA GLU A 14 -4.69 -15.03 17.44
C GLU A 14 -5.01 -15.57 18.82
N LYS A 15 -3.97 -16.02 19.51
CA LYS A 15 -4.04 -16.50 20.89
C LYS A 15 -2.73 -16.20 21.58
N ASN A 16 -2.81 -15.58 22.75
CA ASN A 16 -1.67 -15.42 23.63
C ASN A 16 -1.37 -16.74 24.35
N THR A 17 -0.14 -17.22 24.27
CA THR A 17 0.30 -18.39 25.05
C THR A 17 1.82 -18.40 25.26
N ASP A 18 2.30 -19.41 25.97
CA ASP A 18 3.72 -19.71 26.11
C ASP A 18 4.19 -20.62 24.98
N VAL A 19 5.25 -20.19 24.30
CA VAL A 19 6.04 -21.04 23.39
C VAL A 19 7.19 -21.61 24.19
N ARG A 20 7.47 -22.90 24.01
CA ARG A 20 8.49 -23.62 24.79
C ARG A 20 9.49 -24.31 23.87
N TYR A 21 10.75 -24.29 24.27
CA TYR A 21 11.83 -25.02 23.62
C TYR A 21 12.83 -25.46 24.68
N ASN A 22 13.02 -26.78 24.84
CA ASN A 22 13.80 -27.37 25.93
C ASN A 22 13.34 -26.87 27.31
N ASP A 23 14.24 -26.24 28.07
CA ASP A 23 14.02 -25.66 29.40
C ASP A 23 13.54 -24.20 29.36
N LYS A 24 13.40 -23.60 28.17
CA LYS A 24 13.03 -22.19 27.98
C LYS A 24 11.56 -22.03 27.62
N SER A 25 10.96 -20.95 28.10
CA SER A 25 9.58 -20.55 27.79
C SER A 25 9.52 -19.05 27.49
N VAL A 26 8.83 -18.65 26.43
CA VAL A 26 8.64 -17.26 26.02
C VAL A 26 7.16 -17.00 25.76
N LYS A 27 6.59 -16.00 26.44
CA LYS A 27 5.24 -15.51 26.15
C LYS A 27 5.22 -14.90 24.76
N SER A 28 4.30 -15.38 23.92
CA SER A 28 4.19 -14.99 22.52
C SER A 28 2.73 -14.94 22.10
N THR A 29 2.44 -14.20 21.04
CA THR A 29 1.15 -14.29 20.34
C THR A 29 1.28 -15.31 19.22
N ILE A 30 0.48 -16.37 19.25
CA ILE A 30 0.33 -17.23 18.07
C ILE A 30 -0.66 -16.56 17.14
N ILE A 31 -0.31 -16.47 15.86
CA ILE A 31 -1.19 -15.94 14.82
C ILE A 31 -1.39 -17.03 13.77
N GLY A 32 -2.62 -17.55 13.68
CA GLY A 32 -3.08 -18.36 12.57
C GLY A 32 -3.33 -17.47 11.36
N ILE A 33 -2.67 -17.74 10.24
CA ILE A 33 -2.77 -16.91 9.02
C ILE A 33 -3.06 -17.71 7.75
N THR A 34 -3.66 -17.06 6.76
CA THR A 34 -3.72 -17.57 5.38
C THR A 34 -2.44 -17.23 4.60
N PRO A 35 -2.12 -17.97 3.51
CA PRO A 35 -0.89 -17.74 2.74
C PRO A 35 -0.70 -16.31 2.20
N ASP A 36 -1.78 -15.64 1.77
CA ASP A 36 -1.74 -14.26 1.27
C ASP A 36 -1.25 -13.22 2.29
N PHE A 37 -1.28 -13.57 3.58
CA PHE A 37 -0.91 -12.67 4.67
C PHE A 37 0.51 -12.12 4.52
N GLN A 38 1.47 -12.94 4.07
CA GLN A 38 2.86 -12.51 3.92
C GLN A 38 3.00 -11.37 2.90
N ALA A 39 2.36 -11.54 1.74
CA ALA A 39 2.42 -10.58 0.65
C ALA A 39 1.71 -9.29 1.01
N MET A 40 0.56 -9.38 1.69
CA MET A 40 -0.21 -8.22 2.14
C MET A 40 0.53 -7.40 3.20
N MET A 41 1.23 -8.05 4.13
CA MET A 41 1.94 -7.36 5.22
C MET A 41 3.41 -7.03 4.89
N ASN A 42 3.89 -7.43 3.71
CA ASN A 42 5.27 -7.25 3.25
C ASN A 42 6.31 -7.76 4.26
N TYR A 43 6.12 -8.97 4.77
CA TYR A 43 7.03 -9.58 5.74
C TYR A 43 8.18 -10.30 5.05
N LYS A 44 9.40 -9.98 5.51
CA LYS A 44 10.64 -10.58 5.03
C LYS A 44 11.10 -11.70 5.97
N VAL A 45 11.45 -12.83 5.36
CA VAL A 45 11.97 -14.00 6.05
C VAL A 45 13.50 -13.92 6.02
N ARG A 46 14.14 -13.98 7.18
CA ARG A 46 15.60 -13.98 7.31
C ARG A 46 16.18 -15.36 6.97
N ASN A 47 15.56 -16.41 7.51
CA ASN A 47 15.98 -17.80 7.36
C ASN A 47 14.77 -18.68 7.04
N GLY A 48 14.94 -19.66 6.14
CA GLY A 48 13.88 -20.59 5.76
C GLY A 48 12.84 -19.99 4.83
N TYR A 49 11.58 -20.39 4.98
CA TYR A 49 10.47 -19.94 4.15
C TYR A 49 9.22 -19.66 5.00
N PHE A 50 8.29 -18.90 4.44
CA PHE A 50 7.04 -18.58 5.11
C PHE A 50 5.95 -19.64 4.86
N ILE A 51 4.79 -19.46 5.49
CA ILE A 51 3.61 -20.31 5.29
C ILE A 51 3.09 -20.15 3.85
N ASN A 52 2.79 -21.28 3.19
CA ASN A 52 2.31 -21.34 1.82
C ASN A 52 1.01 -22.17 1.74
N ASP A 53 0.45 -22.29 0.53
CA ASP A 53 -0.80 -23.03 0.29
C ASP A 53 -0.73 -24.50 0.72
N LYS A 54 0.44 -25.15 0.57
CA LYS A 54 0.60 -26.53 0.99
C LYS A 54 0.47 -26.68 2.50
N HIS A 55 1.19 -25.86 3.27
CA HIS A 55 1.12 -25.87 4.74
C HIS A 55 -0.31 -25.61 5.22
N TYR A 56 -1.02 -24.69 4.55
CA TYR A 56 -2.41 -24.37 4.85
C TYR A 56 -3.37 -25.52 4.50
N ASN A 57 -3.34 -26.03 3.27
CA ASN A 57 -4.29 -27.05 2.81
C ASN A 57 -4.11 -28.40 3.52
N GLU A 58 -2.87 -28.80 3.80
CA GLU A 58 -2.55 -30.05 4.48
C GLU A 58 -2.56 -29.92 6.02
N ARG A 59 -2.80 -28.73 6.57
CA ARG A 59 -2.81 -28.44 8.02
C ARG A 59 -1.51 -28.88 8.70
N LEU A 60 -0.38 -28.62 8.05
CA LEU A 60 0.92 -29.07 8.53
C LEU A 60 1.29 -28.40 9.85
N LYS A 61 1.93 -29.16 10.74
CA LYS A 61 2.37 -28.72 12.07
C LYS A 61 3.68 -27.93 11.98
N VAL A 62 3.61 -26.79 11.32
CA VAL A 62 4.76 -25.91 11.07
C VAL A 62 4.52 -24.52 11.64
N CYS A 63 5.59 -23.82 11.99
CA CYS A 63 5.54 -22.44 12.45
C CYS A 63 6.68 -21.59 11.88
N VAL A 64 6.44 -20.29 11.80
CA VAL A 64 7.45 -19.27 11.53
C VAL A 64 7.60 -18.40 12.76
N LEU A 65 8.84 -18.21 13.23
CA LEU A 65 9.12 -17.46 14.45
C LEU A 65 9.43 -15.99 14.15
N GLY A 66 8.93 -15.10 15.00
CA GLY A 66 9.45 -13.74 15.13
C GLY A 66 10.93 -13.74 15.56
N ALA A 67 11.65 -12.67 15.19
CA ALA A 67 13.09 -12.60 15.44
C ALA A 67 13.45 -12.63 16.94
N GLY A 68 12.61 -12.06 17.81
CA GLY A 68 12.78 -12.05 19.26
C GLY A 68 12.56 -13.43 19.88
N VAL A 69 11.49 -14.13 19.47
CA VAL A 69 11.22 -15.53 19.88
C VAL A 69 12.38 -16.44 19.48
N ALA A 70 12.86 -16.33 18.24
CA ALA A 70 13.99 -17.11 17.74
C ALA A 70 15.28 -16.81 18.53
N ALA A 71 15.58 -15.54 18.80
CA ALA A 71 16.75 -15.15 19.59
C ALA A 71 16.70 -15.65 21.04
N GLY A 72 15.51 -15.71 21.66
CA GLY A 72 15.33 -16.25 23.01
C GLY A 72 15.67 -17.74 23.11
N PHE A 73 15.25 -18.53 22.11
CA PHE A 73 15.48 -19.98 22.12
C PHE A 73 16.85 -20.37 21.55
N PHE A 74 17.23 -19.83 20.41
CA PHE A 74 18.31 -20.32 19.55
C PHE A 74 19.47 -19.31 19.46
N LYS A 75 20.23 -19.12 20.57
CA LYS A 75 21.34 -18.15 20.70
C LYS A 75 22.51 -18.39 19.70
N GLY A 76 22.29 -18.12 18.42
CA GLY A 76 23.23 -18.38 17.32
C GLY A 76 23.15 -19.80 16.73
N GLU A 77 22.19 -20.62 17.18
CA GLU A 77 21.96 -21.95 16.63
C GLU A 77 20.93 -21.88 15.49
N ASP A 78 21.03 -22.73 14.46
CA ASP A 78 20.03 -22.73 13.37
C ASP A 78 18.67 -23.22 13.91
N PRO A 79 17.61 -22.40 13.86
CA PRO A 79 16.29 -22.79 14.34
C PRO A 79 15.54 -23.70 13.36
N ILE A 80 15.92 -23.72 12.08
CA ILE A 80 15.16 -24.41 11.03
C ILE A 80 15.16 -25.94 11.25
N GLY A 81 13.99 -26.56 11.07
CA GLY A 81 13.77 -28.00 11.25
C GLY A 81 13.60 -28.46 12.70
N LYS A 82 13.73 -27.55 13.67
CA LYS A 82 13.59 -27.89 15.09
C LYS A 82 12.14 -27.80 15.54
N LEU A 83 11.82 -28.56 16.58
CA LEU A 83 10.48 -28.60 17.16
C LEU A 83 10.38 -27.63 18.34
N VAL A 84 9.39 -26.73 18.28
CA VAL A 84 8.95 -25.92 19.42
C VAL A 84 7.59 -26.43 19.90
N LYS A 85 7.35 -26.36 21.21
CA LYS A 85 6.06 -26.73 21.80
C LYS A 85 5.22 -25.48 22.03
N ILE A 86 3.99 -25.50 21.52
CA ILE A 86 3.00 -24.43 21.67
C ILE A 86 1.71 -25.06 22.19
N ASP A 87 1.24 -24.62 23.36
CA ASP A 87 0.25 -25.35 24.16
C ASP A 87 0.64 -26.84 24.29
N ASP A 88 -0.14 -27.75 23.68
CA ASP A 88 0.15 -29.19 23.64
C ASP A 88 0.54 -29.71 22.24
N GLN A 89 0.91 -28.82 21.32
CA GLN A 89 1.33 -29.18 19.97
C GLN A 89 2.83 -28.93 19.76
N TRP A 90 3.50 -29.92 19.17
CA TRP A 90 4.85 -29.77 18.64
C TRP A 90 4.77 -29.29 17.19
N LEU A 91 5.49 -28.21 16.90
CA LEU A 91 5.52 -27.56 15.59
C LEU A 91 6.96 -27.44 15.11
N GLU A 92 7.19 -27.75 13.84
CA GLU A 92 8.48 -27.59 13.19
C GLU A 92 8.69 -26.14 12.76
N VAL A 93 9.84 -25.57 13.10
CA VAL A 93 10.23 -24.23 12.68
C VAL A 93 10.71 -24.28 11.23
N ILE A 94 9.94 -23.68 10.32
CA ILE A 94 10.26 -23.64 8.89
C ILE A 94 10.83 -22.30 8.44
N GLY A 95 10.73 -21.27 9.29
CA GLY A 95 11.23 -19.94 8.98
C GLY A 95 11.38 -19.05 10.20
N VAL A 96 12.19 -18.01 10.03
CA VAL A 96 12.35 -16.92 11.01
C VAL A 96 12.27 -15.58 10.30
N LEU A 97 11.46 -14.67 10.82
CA LEU A 97 11.30 -13.33 10.27
C LEU A 97 12.52 -12.44 10.52
N GLU A 98 12.70 -11.45 9.66
CA GLU A 98 13.60 -10.34 9.94
C GLU A 98 13.08 -9.53 11.13
N SER A 99 14.01 -9.09 12.00
CA SER A 99 13.68 -8.20 13.11
C SER A 99 13.21 -6.85 12.55
N LYS A 100 12.01 -6.42 12.93
CA LYS A 100 11.56 -5.04 12.73
C LYS A 100 11.69 -4.27 14.03
N SER A 101 12.34 -3.12 13.99
CA SER A 101 12.32 -2.18 15.13
C SER A 101 10.89 -1.68 15.32
N LEU A 102 10.40 -1.70 16.56
CA LEU A 102 9.11 -1.14 16.98
C LEU A 102 8.90 0.32 16.54
N PHE A 103 9.98 1.02 16.15
CA PHE A 103 10.01 2.45 15.88
C PHE A 103 10.09 2.86 14.40
N THR A 104 10.10 1.94 13.43
CA THR A 104 10.31 2.31 12.02
C THR A 104 9.31 1.67 11.05
N GLU A 105 8.63 2.56 10.31
CA GLU A 105 8.07 2.38 8.96
C GLU A 105 6.67 1.80 8.77
N THR A 106 5.68 2.28 9.53
CA THR A 106 4.34 2.45 8.93
C THR A 106 3.64 3.66 9.53
N VAL A 107 3.31 4.63 8.67
CA VAL A 107 2.40 5.73 8.98
C VAL A 107 1.01 5.13 9.17
N GLY A 108 0.37 5.43 10.30
CA GLY A 108 -1.02 5.05 10.59
C GLY A 108 -1.15 4.11 11.79
N GLU A 109 -2.12 4.40 12.65
CA GLU A 109 -2.49 3.70 13.89
C GLU A 109 -3.00 2.26 13.70
N LEU A 110 -2.66 1.59 12.60
CA LEU A 110 -2.74 0.13 12.51
C LEU A 110 -1.59 -0.43 13.34
N ALA A 111 -1.81 -0.43 14.66
CA ALA A 111 -1.00 -0.93 15.76
C ALA A 111 0.43 -1.34 15.39
N ALA A 112 1.42 -0.66 15.99
CA ALA A 112 2.80 -1.15 16.10
C ALA A 112 2.79 -2.53 16.80
N ARG A 113 2.50 -3.57 16.05
CA ARG A 113 2.51 -4.96 16.49
C ARG A 113 3.96 -5.40 16.54
N ASP A 114 4.38 -5.93 17.69
CA ASP A 114 5.72 -6.44 17.87
C ASP A 114 5.86 -7.83 17.23
N LEU A 115 6.12 -7.83 15.92
CA LEU A 115 6.37 -9.04 15.13
C LEU A 115 7.52 -9.88 15.68
N ASN A 116 8.41 -9.29 16.50
CA ASN A 116 9.52 -10.03 17.09
C ASN A 116 9.04 -11.03 18.15
N THR A 117 7.87 -10.81 18.73
CA THR A 117 7.28 -11.64 19.79
C THR A 117 6.18 -12.58 19.29
N ASP A 118 5.88 -12.55 18.00
CA ASP A 118 4.81 -13.34 17.40
C ASP A 118 5.32 -14.66 16.83
N VAL A 119 4.43 -15.66 16.76
CA VAL A 119 4.65 -16.94 16.08
C VAL A 119 3.52 -17.19 15.10
N PHE A 120 3.86 -17.38 13.83
CA PHE A 120 2.89 -17.58 12.76
C PHE A 120 2.71 -19.07 12.48
N VAL A 121 1.46 -19.51 12.35
CA VAL A 121 1.07 -20.88 12.00
C VAL A 121 0.00 -20.85 10.90
N PRO A 122 -0.20 -21.93 10.13
CA PRO A 122 -1.31 -21.99 9.19
C PRO A 122 -2.65 -21.82 9.91
N LEU A 123 -3.53 -20.93 9.46
CA LEU A 123 -4.84 -20.69 10.10
C LEU A 123 -5.67 -21.98 10.17
N SER A 124 -5.56 -22.86 9.16
CA SER A 124 -6.24 -24.15 9.16
C SER A 124 -5.78 -25.10 10.27
N LEU A 125 -4.50 -25.04 10.67
CA LEU A 125 -3.99 -25.72 11.86
C LEU A 125 -4.48 -25.03 13.14
N PHE A 126 -4.47 -23.69 13.13
CA PHE A 126 -4.84 -22.89 14.29
C PHE A 126 -6.27 -23.16 14.74
N LEU A 127 -7.22 -23.07 13.80
CA LEU A 127 -8.64 -23.33 14.01
C LEU A 127 -8.93 -24.78 14.44
N ASN A 128 -8.01 -25.70 14.18
CA ASN A 128 -8.20 -27.11 14.54
C ASN A 128 -7.67 -27.43 15.95
N ARG A 129 -6.63 -26.71 16.40
CA ARG A 129 -5.85 -27.07 17.60
C ARG A 129 -5.88 -26.05 18.72
N PHE A 130 -6.13 -24.76 18.45
CA PHE A 130 -5.96 -23.70 19.44
C PHE A 130 -7.27 -22.96 19.83
N THR A 131 -8.37 -23.13 19.09
CA THR A 131 -9.66 -22.41 19.26
C THR A 131 -10.68 -23.06 20.24
N ARG A 132 -10.27 -24.01 21.09
CA ARG A 132 -11.21 -24.88 21.83
C ARG A 132 -11.84 -24.32 23.12
N GLU A 133 -11.77 -23.02 23.39
CA GLU A 133 -12.18 -22.51 24.72
C GLU A 133 -13.62 -21.98 24.78
N ASN A 134 -14.25 -21.59 23.66
CA ASN A 134 -15.65 -21.16 23.68
C ASN A 134 -16.34 -21.34 22.31
N ALA A 135 -17.41 -22.13 22.22
CA ALA A 135 -18.16 -22.33 20.98
C ALA A 135 -18.84 -21.05 20.46
N LEU A 136 -18.95 -20.01 21.31
CA LEU A 136 -19.53 -18.71 20.97
C LEU A 136 -18.48 -17.66 20.56
N SER A 137 -17.18 -17.93 20.72
CA SER A 137 -16.15 -16.99 20.28
C SER A 137 -15.91 -17.12 18.78
N SER A 138 -15.75 -15.98 18.09
CA SER A 138 -15.40 -15.98 16.68
C SER A 138 -14.09 -16.72 16.45
N GLU A 139 -14.12 -17.67 15.52
CA GLU A 139 -12.95 -18.43 15.07
C GLU A 139 -11.94 -17.54 14.33
N ILE A 140 -12.42 -16.48 13.67
CA ILE A 140 -11.63 -15.51 12.92
C ILE A 140 -11.78 -14.14 13.57
N GLN A 141 -10.67 -13.51 13.92
CA GLN A 141 -10.69 -12.22 14.62
C GLN A 141 -10.53 -11.04 13.67
N GLN A 142 -9.82 -11.23 12.55
CA GLN A 142 -9.62 -10.18 11.57
C GLN A 142 -9.53 -10.75 10.16
N ILE A 143 -10.17 -10.03 9.23
CA ILE A 143 -10.05 -10.25 7.79
C ILE A 143 -9.55 -8.95 7.17
N THR A 144 -8.38 -9.00 6.57
CA THR A 144 -7.80 -7.87 5.85
C THR A 144 -8.06 -8.08 4.37
N VAL A 145 -8.58 -7.04 3.71
CA VAL A 145 -8.92 -7.06 2.29
C VAL A 145 -8.06 -6.04 1.56
N GLN A 146 -7.30 -6.49 0.56
CA GLN A 146 -6.50 -5.61 -0.29
C GLN A 146 -7.27 -5.29 -1.57
N LEU A 147 -7.34 -4.01 -1.91
CA LEU A 147 -7.91 -3.52 -3.16
C LEU A 147 -6.80 -3.09 -4.11
N LYS A 148 -7.02 -3.32 -5.41
CA LYS A 148 -6.09 -2.90 -6.46
C LYS A 148 -5.98 -1.37 -6.57
N ASN A 149 -7.10 -0.66 -6.42
CA ASN A 149 -7.19 0.79 -6.54
C ASN A 149 -7.77 1.39 -5.26
N SER A 150 -7.06 2.33 -4.65
CA SER A 150 -7.47 3.07 -3.45
C SER A 150 -8.73 3.91 -3.67
N ASP A 151 -8.95 4.44 -4.88
CA ASP A 151 -10.11 5.27 -5.22
C ASP A 151 -11.46 4.57 -4.99
N LYS A 152 -11.49 3.24 -5.09
CA LYS A 152 -12.72 2.43 -4.94
C LYS A 152 -12.94 1.93 -3.51
N LEU A 153 -12.11 2.34 -2.56
CA LEU A 153 -12.11 1.75 -1.21
C LEU A 153 -13.43 2.01 -0.47
N VAL A 154 -13.98 3.22 -0.57
CA VAL A 154 -15.27 3.55 0.04
C VAL A 154 -16.42 2.77 -0.59
N GLU A 155 -16.42 2.63 -1.92
CA GLU A 155 -17.43 1.86 -2.66
C GLU A 155 -17.36 0.37 -2.29
N ALA A 156 -16.15 -0.20 -2.32
CA ALA A 156 -15.91 -1.60 -1.97
C ALA A 156 -16.27 -1.87 -0.51
N SER A 157 -15.97 -0.97 0.41
CA SER A 157 -16.35 -1.10 1.82
C SER A 157 -17.87 -1.16 2.01
N LYS A 158 -18.64 -0.32 1.30
CA LYS A 158 -20.12 -0.40 1.34
C LYS A 158 -20.63 -1.75 0.87
N ILE A 159 -20.05 -2.27 -0.22
CA ILE A 159 -20.40 -3.61 -0.73
C ILE A 159 -20.05 -4.67 0.31
N ILE A 160 -18.83 -4.67 0.85
CA ILE A 160 -18.40 -5.61 1.89
C ILE A 160 -19.34 -5.56 3.10
N ASN A 161 -19.74 -4.35 3.53
CA ASN A 161 -20.68 -4.19 4.64
C ASN A 161 -22.04 -4.83 4.35
N GLU A 162 -22.62 -4.63 3.17
CA GLU A 162 -23.91 -5.25 2.80
C GLU A 162 -23.83 -6.78 2.68
N ILE A 163 -22.67 -7.31 2.27
CA ILE A 163 -22.41 -8.76 2.24
C ILE A 163 -22.35 -9.30 3.67
N LEU A 164 -21.51 -8.72 4.52
CA LEU A 164 -21.36 -9.16 5.92
C LEU A 164 -22.67 -9.01 6.67
N ARG A 165 -23.38 -7.90 6.52
CA ARG A 165 -24.68 -7.66 7.14
C ARG A 165 -25.70 -8.76 6.83
N ARG A 166 -25.74 -9.25 5.58
CA ARG A 166 -26.59 -10.40 5.19
C ARG A 166 -26.11 -11.72 5.81
N HIS A 167 -24.81 -11.98 5.78
CA HIS A 167 -24.22 -13.22 6.33
C HIS A 167 -24.29 -13.30 7.85
N HIS A 168 -24.32 -12.15 8.54
CA HIS A 168 -24.43 -12.02 9.99
C HIS A 168 -25.87 -11.76 10.45
N PHE A 169 -26.87 -11.97 9.58
CA PHE A 169 -28.30 -11.82 9.93
C PHE A 169 -28.69 -10.45 10.51
N ASN A 170 -28.03 -9.36 10.07
CA ASN A 170 -28.15 -8.01 10.61
C ASN A 170 -27.74 -7.85 12.08
N ASN A 171 -26.87 -8.72 12.60
CA ASN A 171 -26.26 -8.52 13.91
C ASN A 171 -25.04 -7.60 13.82
N ASP A 172 -24.81 -6.83 14.88
CA ASP A 172 -23.64 -5.93 15.02
C ASP A 172 -22.49 -6.67 15.74
N ASP A 173 -21.87 -7.64 15.08
CA ASP A 173 -20.78 -8.48 15.61
C ASP A 173 -19.43 -8.31 14.89
N TYR A 174 -19.34 -7.37 13.95
CA TYR A 174 -18.12 -7.02 13.24
C TYR A 174 -17.95 -5.50 13.10
N SER A 175 -16.73 -5.06 12.81
CA SER A 175 -16.42 -3.66 12.48
C SER A 175 -15.52 -3.60 11.26
N ILE A 176 -15.79 -2.66 10.37
CA ILE A 176 -14.98 -2.43 9.17
C ILE A 176 -14.14 -1.18 9.40
N VAL A 177 -12.83 -1.38 9.48
CA VAL A 177 -11.86 -0.29 9.63
C VAL A 177 -11.28 0.06 8.27
N ILE A 178 -11.33 1.34 7.94
CA ILE A 178 -10.79 1.91 6.72
C ILE A 178 -9.71 2.93 7.10
N PRO A 179 -8.48 2.83 6.57
CA PRO A 179 -7.44 3.82 6.83
C PRO A 179 -7.69 5.11 6.03
N TYR A 180 -8.65 5.92 6.48
CA TYR A 180 -9.02 7.18 5.81
C TYR A 180 -7.91 8.22 5.82
N GLU A 181 -7.01 8.20 6.82
CA GLU A 181 -5.88 9.14 6.88
C GLU A 181 -4.94 8.95 5.70
N LEU A 182 -4.62 7.70 5.36
CA LEU A 182 -3.74 7.37 4.23
C LEU A 182 -4.35 7.82 2.90
N LEU A 183 -5.66 7.59 2.71
CA LEU A 183 -6.37 8.05 1.51
C LEU A 183 -6.34 9.58 1.37
N LYS A 184 -6.59 10.30 2.48
CA LYS A 184 -6.56 11.77 2.48
C LYS A 184 -5.16 12.32 2.24
N GLN A 185 -4.12 11.62 2.69
CA GLN A 185 -2.73 12.02 2.46
C GLN A 185 -2.38 11.92 0.97
N GLU A 186 -2.65 10.77 0.34
CA GLU A 186 -2.46 10.55 -1.10
C GLU A 186 -3.17 11.62 -1.95
N GLU A 187 -4.43 11.93 -1.60
CA GLU A 187 -5.20 12.94 -2.33
C GLU A 187 -4.59 14.34 -2.19
N LYS A 188 -4.14 14.72 -0.99
CA LYS A 188 -3.46 15.99 -0.75
C LYS A 188 -2.14 16.10 -1.50
N GLU A 189 -1.31 15.05 -1.47
CA GLU A 189 -0.04 15.02 -2.20
C GLU A 189 -0.30 15.18 -3.70
N ARG A 190 -1.26 14.46 -4.26
CA ARG A 190 -1.66 14.58 -5.66
C ARG A 190 -2.12 15.99 -6.03
N GLN A 191 -2.90 16.66 -5.16
CA GLN A 191 -3.32 18.04 -5.38
C GLN A 191 -2.13 19.01 -5.39
N ILE A 192 -1.18 18.84 -4.47
CA ILE A 192 0.04 19.65 -4.41
C ILE A 192 0.87 19.47 -5.68
N TYR A 193 1.06 18.22 -6.14
CA TYR A 193 1.79 17.93 -7.37
C TYR A 193 1.11 18.54 -8.61
N ASN A 194 -0.21 18.43 -8.73
CA ASN A 194 -0.96 19.04 -9.83
C ASN A 194 -0.84 20.56 -9.83
N PHE A 195 -0.91 21.19 -8.66
CA PHE A 195 -0.71 22.63 -8.52
C PHE A 195 0.71 23.03 -8.95
N LEU A 196 1.72 22.30 -8.49
CA LEU A 196 3.12 22.53 -8.86
C LEU A 196 3.33 22.41 -10.38
N LEU A 197 2.83 21.34 -11.01
CA LEU A 197 2.91 21.14 -12.46
C LEU A 197 2.19 22.26 -13.21
N GLY A 198 1.01 22.67 -12.75
CA GLY A 198 0.27 23.79 -13.32
C GLY A 198 1.04 25.11 -13.22
N ALA A 199 1.67 25.38 -12.08
CA ALA A 199 2.48 26.57 -11.87
C ALA A 199 3.74 26.59 -12.76
N ILE A 200 4.44 25.45 -12.86
CA ILE A 200 5.60 25.31 -13.75
C ILE A 200 5.15 25.53 -15.21
N ALA A 201 4.07 24.88 -15.65
CA ALA A 201 3.54 25.05 -17.00
C ALA A 201 3.17 26.52 -17.28
N ALA A 202 2.55 27.21 -16.32
CA ALA A 202 2.21 28.62 -16.44
C ALA A 202 3.45 29.53 -16.54
N ILE A 203 4.48 29.29 -15.73
CA ILE A 203 5.75 30.04 -15.77
C ILE A 203 6.47 29.76 -17.10
N SER A 204 6.55 28.52 -17.53
CA SER A 204 7.14 28.13 -18.82
C SER A 204 6.42 28.79 -19.99
N LEU A 205 5.08 28.82 -19.96
CA LEU A 205 4.27 29.51 -20.96
C LEU A 205 4.55 31.02 -20.98
N LEU A 206 4.67 31.64 -19.79
CA LEU A 206 4.95 33.06 -19.66
C LEU A 206 6.35 33.40 -20.20
N VAL A 207 7.38 32.66 -19.79
CA VAL A 207 8.76 32.84 -20.26
C VAL A 207 8.86 32.61 -21.77
N GLY A 208 8.21 31.57 -22.29
CA GLY A 208 8.11 31.32 -23.72
C GLY A 208 7.42 32.48 -24.46
N GLY A 209 6.33 33.01 -23.91
CA GLY A 209 5.63 34.17 -24.44
C GLY A 209 6.47 35.43 -24.49
N ILE A 210 7.25 35.70 -23.43
CA ILE A 210 8.22 36.82 -23.42
C ILE A 210 9.30 36.62 -24.48
N GLY A 211 9.80 35.39 -24.65
CA GLY A 211 10.77 35.04 -25.68
C GLY A 211 10.27 35.35 -27.08
N ILE A 212 9.05 34.89 -27.41
CA ILE A 212 8.41 35.18 -28.70
C ILE A 212 8.20 36.68 -28.90
N MET A 213 7.74 37.39 -27.86
CA MET A 213 7.57 38.84 -27.92
C MET A 213 8.88 39.56 -28.25
N ASN A 214 10.00 39.15 -27.64
CA ASN A 214 11.31 39.76 -27.88
C ASN A 214 11.82 39.50 -29.30
N ILE A 215 11.70 38.26 -29.79
CA ILE A 215 12.05 37.93 -31.18
C ILE A 215 11.20 38.76 -32.14
N MET A 216 9.88 38.81 -31.91
CA MET A 216 8.97 39.55 -32.78
C MET A 216 9.26 41.06 -32.78
N LEU A 217 9.57 41.65 -31.63
CA LEU A 217 9.97 43.06 -31.54
C LEU A 217 11.24 43.34 -32.34
N ALA A 218 12.26 42.50 -32.23
CA ALA A 218 13.51 42.65 -32.98
C ALA A 218 13.27 42.59 -34.51
N THR A 219 12.50 41.60 -34.98
CA THR A 219 12.16 41.47 -36.41
C THR A 219 11.36 42.67 -36.93
N VAL A 220 10.43 43.22 -36.15
CA VAL A 220 9.69 44.43 -36.53
C VAL A 220 10.63 45.63 -36.64
N MET A 221 11.56 45.79 -35.69
CA MET A 221 12.55 46.87 -35.70
C MET A 221 13.46 46.82 -36.93
N GLU A 222 13.94 45.63 -37.30
CA GLU A 222 14.77 45.42 -38.50
C GLU A 222 14.02 45.76 -39.80
N ARG A 223 12.71 45.49 -39.88
CA ARG A 223 11.87 45.73 -41.07
C ARG A 223 11.14 47.09 -41.07
N THR A 224 11.45 48.00 -40.14
CA THR A 224 10.76 49.31 -40.02
C THR A 224 10.73 50.13 -41.31
N ARG A 225 11.84 50.13 -42.07
CA ARG A 225 11.96 50.86 -43.34
C ARG A 225 11.00 50.30 -44.40
N GLU A 226 10.84 48.99 -44.47
CA GLU A 226 9.92 48.32 -45.39
C GLU A 226 8.46 48.62 -45.05
N ILE A 227 8.11 48.62 -43.76
CA ILE A 227 6.77 49.00 -43.27
C ILE A 227 6.45 50.45 -43.69
N GLY A 228 7.41 51.36 -43.56
CA GLY A 228 7.27 52.75 -43.97
C GLY A 228 6.95 52.90 -45.47
N ILE A 229 7.63 52.14 -46.32
CA ILE A 229 7.39 52.13 -47.79
C ILE A 229 6.00 51.55 -48.12
N ARG A 230 5.58 50.46 -47.46
CA ARG A 230 4.24 49.89 -47.70
C ARG A 230 3.12 50.85 -47.28
N ARG A 231 3.30 51.55 -46.17
CA ARG A 231 2.34 52.55 -45.69
C ARG A 231 2.26 53.78 -46.60
N SER A 232 3.38 54.24 -47.17
CA SER A 232 3.36 55.37 -48.10
C SER A 232 2.71 55.04 -49.45
N VAL A 233 2.73 53.77 -49.86
CA VAL A 233 2.08 53.28 -51.08
C VAL A 233 0.59 52.92 -50.84
N GLY A 234 0.09 53.03 -49.60
CA GLY A 234 -1.34 52.93 -49.29
C GLY A 234 -1.78 51.74 -48.43
N ALA A 235 -0.85 50.94 -47.90
CA ALA A 235 -1.19 49.85 -46.98
C ALA A 235 -1.82 50.40 -45.68
N ARG A 236 -2.94 49.80 -45.25
CA ARG A 236 -3.63 50.19 -44.02
C ARG A 236 -2.90 49.62 -42.80
N LYS A 237 -3.07 50.26 -41.63
CA LYS A 237 -2.51 49.78 -40.35
C LYS A 237 -2.93 48.34 -40.05
N ILE A 238 -4.15 47.96 -40.44
CA ILE A 238 -4.69 46.63 -40.21
C ILE A 238 -3.99 45.56 -41.05
N ASP A 239 -3.60 45.88 -42.29
CA ASP A 239 -2.90 44.95 -43.20
C ASP A 239 -1.52 44.57 -42.65
N ILE A 240 -0.80 45.56 -42.12
CA ILE A 240 0.50 45.37 -41.46
C ILE A 240 0.34 44.57 -40.17
N MET A 241 -0.69 44.88 -39.36
CA MET A 241 -0.94 44.18 -38.11
C MET A 241 -1.36 42.72 -38.34
N SER A 242 -2.20 42.44 -39.34
CA SER A 242 -2.58 41.07 -39.69
C SER A 242 -1.38 40.26 -40.20
N GLN A 243 -0.45 40.88 -40.93
CA GLN A 243 0.76 40.22 -41.38
C GLN A 243 1.62 39.75 -40.20
N PHE A 244 1.87 40.62 -39.22
CA PHE A 244 2.67 40.27 -38.03
C PHE A 244 1.99 39.25 -37.12
N VAL A 245 0.68 39.33 -36.95
CA VAL A 245 -0.08 38.32 -36.18
C VAL A 245 0.02 36.95 -36.87
N THR A 246 -0.09 36.91 -38.19
CA THR A 246 0.00 35.65 -38.96
C THR A 246 1.42 35.08 -38.93
N GLU A 247 2.45 35.94 -39.03
CA GLU A 247 3.87 35.54 -38.90
C GLU A 247 4.16 35.00 -37.49
N SER A 248 3.64 35.66 -36.45
CA SER A 248 3.76 35.19 -35.06
C SER A 248 3.08 33.83 -34.85
N VAL A 249 1.87 33.63 -35.37
CA VAL A 249 1.15 32.35 -35.26
C VAL A 249 1.88 31.25 -36.03
N ALA A 250 2.42 31.54 -37.22
CA ALA A 250 3.23 30.59 -37.96
C ALA A 250 4.47 30.18 -37.15
N ILE A 251 5.20 31.13 -36.56
CA ILE A 251 6.36 30.85 -35.70
C ILE A 251 5.97 30.02 -34.46
N SER A 252 4.81 30.27 -33.86
CA SER A 252 4.34 29.48 -32.70
C SER A 252 3.92 28.05 -33.03
N ILE A 253 3.54 27.77 -34.28
CA ILE A 253 3.12 26.45 -34.75
C ILE A 253 4.30 25.60 -35.26
N THR A 254 5.39 26.25 -35.69
CA THR A 254 6.57 25.61 -36.30
C THR A 254 7.66 25.37 -35.27
#